data_AF-M2N2W8-F1
#
_entry.id   AF-M2N2W8-F1
#
_cell.length_a   1.000
_cell.length_b   1.000
_cell.length_c   1.000
_cell.angle_alpha   90.00
_cell.angle_beta   90.00
_cell.angle_gamma   90.00
#
_symmetry.space_group_name_H-M   'P 1'
#
loop_
_entity.id
_entity.type
_entity.pdbx_description
1 polymer ?
#
loop_
_entity_poly.entity_id
_entity_poly.type
_entity_poly.pdbx_seq_one_letter_code
_entity_poly.pdbx_strand_id
1 'polypeptide(L)'
;MAPEKEHSVVGEQATRNEVTLTEKSDIVLELQQPVGTCMRVSSAVLCLASSVFTALMGPRFAEGQVTGSFLHPRTIALSDDDAVGITYPCALLHFGDIERGLKVTKFKDCYDAVRLLVRLAVVGNK
;
A
#
# COMPACT_ATOMS: atom_id res chain seq x y z
N MET A 1 -37.68 -14.52 38.66
CA MET A 1 -36.37 -13.99 38.23
C MET A 1 -36.29 -14.19 36.73
N ALA A 2 -36.63 -13.14 35.97
CA ALA A 2 -36.60 -13.12 34.52
C ALA A 2 -35.20 -12.72 34.03
N PRO A 3 -34.75 -13.17 32.85
CA PRO A 3 -33.52 -12.70 32.23
C PRO A 3 -33.78 -11.40 31.44
N GLU A 4 -32.97 -10.37 31.68
CA GLU A 4 -32.97 -9.14 30.91
C GLU A 4 -32.14 -9.29 29.63
N LYS A 5 -32.65 -8.68 28.57
CA LYS A 5 -32.20 -8.74 27.18
C LYS A 5 -31.22 -7.61 26.83
N GLU A 6 -30.48 -7.87 25.75
CA GLU A 6 -30.05 -6.93 24.68
C GLU A 6 -29.04 -5.82 25.01
N HIS A 7 -27.86 -5.90 24.36
CA HIS A 7 -27.65 -5.13 23.13
C HIS A 7 -26.43 -5.63 22.33
N SER A 8 -26.71 -6.14 21.13
CA SER A 8 -25.76 -6.20 20.03
C SER A 8 -25.34 -4.79 19.64
N VAL A 9 -24.04 -4.56 19.45
CA VAL A 9 -23.56 -3.62 18.44
C VAL A 9 -22.71 -4.43 17.47
N VAL A 10 -23.39 -4.93 16.44
CA VAL A 10 -22.77 -5.42 15.22
C VAL A 10 -22.16 -4.19 14.54
N GLY A 11 -20.88 -3.96 14.77
CA GLY A 11 -20.09 -3.10 13.91
C GLY A 11 -19.87 -3.86 12.61
N GLU A 12 -20.53 -3.39 11.55
CA GLU A 12 -20.41 -3.88 10.19
C GLU A 12 -18.94 -3.77 9.75
N GLN A 13 -18.17 -4.84 9.94
CA GLN A 13 -16.81 -4.95 9.45
C GLN A 13 -16.89 -5.10 7.94
N ALA A 14 -16.91 -3.97 7.23
CA ALA A 14 -16.55 -3.93 5.82
C ALA A 14 -15.21 -4.66 5.69
N THR A 15 -15.18 -5.73 4.89
CA THR A 15 -13.99 -6.57 4.69
C THR A 15 -12.93 -5.74 3.99
N ARG A 16 -12.13 -5.00 4.77
CA ARG A 16 -10.97 -4.24 4.30
C ARG A 16 -9.97 -5.25 3.74
N ASN A 17 -9.68 -5.18 2.44
CA ASN A 17 -8.70 -6.06 1.83
C ASN A 17 -7.31 -5.59 2.24
N GLU A 18 -6.74 -6.22 3.27
CA GLU A 18 -5.40 -5.88 3.77
C GLU A 18 -4.34 -6.77 3.10
N VAL A 19 -3.36 -6.12 2.48
CA VAL A 19 -2.21 -6.76 1.84
C VAL A 19 -0.95 -6.35 2.59
N THR A 20 -0.27 -7.32 3.20
CA THR A 20 1.00 -7.07 3.90
C THR A 20 2.17 -7.53 3.04
N LEU A 21 2.97 -6.58 2.54
CA LEU A 21 4.15 -6.89 1.72
C LEU A 21 5.43 -7.04 2.55
N THR A 22 5.46 -6.46 3.75
CA THR A 22 6.58 -6.60 4.68
C THR A 22 6.11 -6.46 6.12
N GLU A 23 6.68 -7.28 7.00
CA GLU A 23 6.43 -7.19 8.43
C GLU A 23 6.91 -5.84 8.97
N LYS A 24 8.09 -5.35 8.56
CA LYS A 24 8.65 -4.06 9.02
C LYS A 24 8.07 -2.87 8.24
N SER A 25 6.74 -2.81 8.16
CA SER A 25 6.00 -1.75 7.47
C SER A 25 5.79 -0.53 8.37
N ASP A 26 6.27 0.63 7.92
CA ASP A 26 6.08 1.93 8.56
C ASP A 26 5.06 2.82 7.82
N ILE A 27 4.52 2.33 6.71
CA ILE A 27 3.48 2.99 5.90
C ILE A 27 2.35 2.00 5.59
N VAL A 28 1.11 2.53 5.62
CA VAL A 28 -0.07 1.93 5.02
C VAL A 28 -0.52 2.79 3.84
N LEU A 29 -0.59 2.22 2.65
CA LEU A 29 -1.20 2.86 1.49
C LEU A 29 -2.68 2.50 1.46
N GLU A 30 -3.55 3.51 1.53
CA GLU A 30 -5.00 3.35 1.43
C GLU A 30 -5.46 3.69 0.02
N LEU A 31 -6.10 2.71 -0.64
CA LEU A 31 -6.46 2.75 -2.06
C LEU A 31 -7.98 2.74 -2.21
N GLN A 32 -8.47 3.47 -3.21
CA GLN A 32 -9.92 3.61 -3.42
C GLN A 32 -10.56 2.45 -4.19
N GLN A 33 -9.83 1.71 -5.03
CA GLN A 33 -10.42 0.67 -5.88
C GLN A 33 -9.57 -0.61 -5.90
N PRO A 34 -10.08 -1.75 -5.39
CA PRO A 34 -11.37 -1.91 -4.73
C PRO A 34 -11.41 -1.14 -3.39
N VAL A 35 -12.58 -0.60 -3.05
CA VAL A 35 -12.79 0.26 -1.88
C VAL A 35 -12.29 -0.41 -0.61
N GLY A 36 -11.47 0.30 0.14
CA GLY A 36 -10.92 -0.18 1.40
C GLY A 36 -9.79 -1.19 1.21
N THR A 37 -9.04 -1.13 0.11
CA THR A 37 -7.77 -1.87 0.01
C THR A 37 -6.70 -1.11 0.79
N CYS A 38 -5.99 -1.82 1.67
CA CYS A 38 -4.90 -1.27 2.45
C CYS A 38 -3.66 -2.11 2.30
N MET A 39 -2.55 -1.47 1.96
CA MET A 39 -1.31 -2.16 1.70
C MET A 39 -0.21 -1.68 2.65
N ARG A 40 0.36 -2.61 3.41
CA ARG A 40 1.46 -2.34 4.33
C ARG A 40 2.81 -2.46 3.62
N VAL A 41 3.58 -1.38 3.63
CA VAL A 41 4.83 -1.23 2.87
C VAL A 41 5.92 -0.56 3.72
N SER A 42 7.16 -0.64 3.26
CA SER A 42 8.29 0.08 3.88
C SER A 42 8.64 1.33 3.09
N SER A 43 8.63 2.48 3.76
CA SER A 43 9.03 3.77 3.22
C SER A 43 10.45 3.74 2.65
N ALA A 44 11.38 3.08 3.35
CA ALA A 44 12.78 3.00 2.97
C ALA A 44 12.96 2.31 1.61
N VAL A 45 12.23 1.22 1.38
CA VAL A 45 12.25 0.48 0.10
C VAL A 45 11.66 1.33 -1.02
N LEU A 46 10.51 1.97 -0.78
CA LEU A 46 9.86 2.82 -1.78
C LEU A 46 10.71 4.05 -2.15
N CYS A 47 11.30 4.73 -1.16
CA CYS A 47 12.21 5.86 -1.38
C CYS A 47 13.47 5.43 -2.14
N LEU A 48 14.08 4.29 -1.77
CA LEU A 48 15.27 3.77 -2.44
C LEU A 48 14.99 3.50 -3.92
N ALA A 49 13.80 3.02 -4.24
CA ALA A 49 13.44 2.63 -5.59
C ALA A 49 12.91 3.77 -6.47
N SER A 50 12.47 4.89 -5.88
CA SER A 50 11.76 5.94 -6.60
C SER A 50 11.98 7.32 -5.99
N SER A 51 12.46 8.25 -6.81
CA SER A 51 12.57 9.67 -6.47
C SER A 51 11.20 10.32 -6.26
N VAL A 52 10.14 9.79 -6.89
CA VAL A 52 8.76 10.26 -6.67
C VAL A 52 8.32 9.94 -5.24
N PHE A 53 8.56 8.71 -4.79
CA PHE A 53 8.26 8.32 -3.42
C PHE A 53 9.14 9.07 -2.43
N THR A 54 10.42 9.29 -2.74
CA THR A 54 11.30 10.16 -1.93
C THR A 54 10.75 11.58 -1.81
N ALA A 55 10.25 12.16 -2.90
CA ALA A 55 9.66 13.49 -2.89
C ALA A 55 8.37 13.52 -2.05
N LEU A 56 7.44 12.58 -2.29
CA LEU A 56 6.16 12.46 -1.60
C LEU A 56 6.34 12.25 -0.09
N MET A 57 7.37 11.50 0.30
CA MET A 57 7.71 11.25 1.70
C MET A 57 8.62 12.31 2.32
N GLY A 58 9.04 13.30 1.53
CA GLY A 58 9.85 14.42 1.96
C GLY A 58 9.02 15.57 2.53
N PRO A 59 9.66 16.59 3.12
CA PRO A 59 8.99 17.67 3.84
C PRO A 59 8.21 18.64 2.94
N ARG A 60 8.13 18.39 1.63
CA ARG A 60 7.41 19.27 0.70
C ARG A 60 5.93 18.91 0.56
N PHE A 61 5.57 17.69 0.92
CA PHE A 61 4.24 17.14 0.80
C PHE A 61 3.68 16.80 2.19
N ALA A 62 2.37 16.85 2.35
CA ALA A 62 1.72 16.60 3.65
C ALA A 62 2.01 15.17 4.13
N GLU A 63 2.12 14.24 3.18
CA GLU A 63 2.43 12.82 3.32
C GLU A 63 3.80 12.59 3.99
N GLY A 64 4.76 13.51 3.81
CA GLY A 64 6.10 13.43 4.40
C GLY A 64 6.25 14.12 5.75
N GLN A 65 5.26 14.88 6.22
CA GLN A 65 5.32 15.63 7.48
C GLN A 65 5.15 14.74 8.72
N VAL A 66 4.50 13.60 8.57
CA VAL A 66 4.29 12.64 9.66
C VAL A 66 5.24 11.47 9.48
N THR A 67 6.07 11.20 10.49
CA THR A 67 6.94 10.03 10.51
C THR A 67 6.15 8.80 10.95
N GLY A 68 6.10 7.78 10.10
CA GLY A 68 5.54 6.47 10.47
C GLY A 68 6.55 5.63 11.24
N SER A 69 6.07 4.62 11.95
CA SER A 69 6.91 3.60 12.59
C SER A 69 6.29 2.23 12.38
N PHE A 70 7.05 1.17 12.64
CA PHE A 70 6.50 -0.18 12.55
C PHE A 70 5.31 -0.42 13.50
N LEU A 71 5.36 0.15 14.73
CA LEU A 71 4.29 0.03 15.72
C LEU A 71 3.09 0.92 15.40
N HIS A 72 3.34 2.07 14.79
CA HIS A 72 2.34 3.05 14.41
C HIS A 72 2.61 3.49 12.97
N PRO A 73 2.26 2.66 11.97
CA PRO A 73 2.51 2.99 10.59
C PRO A 73 1.66 4.18 10.19
N ARG A 74 2.22 5.08 9.37
CA ARG A 74 1.46 6.22 8.87
C ARG A 74 0.58 5.79 7.71
N THR A 75 -0.63 6.31 7.62
CA THR A 75 -1.51 6.08 6.47
C THR A 75 -1.30 7.17 5.43
N ILE A 76 -1.14 6.77 4.16
CA ILE A 76 -1.12 7.66 3.01
C ILE A 76 -2.30 7.26 2.12
N ALA A 77 -3.24 8.17 1.94
CA ALA A 77 -4.38 7.97 1.05
C ALA A 77 -3.95 8.27 -0.39
N LEU A 78 -4.08 7.28 -1.26
CA LEU A 78 -3.85 7.41 -2.70
C LEU A 78 -5.22 7.41 -3.39
N SER A 79 -5.92 8.54 -3.32
CA SER A 79 -7.31 8.67 -3.77
C SER A 79 -7.50 8.45 -5.26
N ASP A 80 -6.47 8.78 -6.04
CA ASP A 80 -6.54 8.84 -7.50
C ASP A 80 -5.92 7.60 -8.16
N ASP A 81 -5.29 6.72 -7.36
CA ASP A 81 -4.59 5.54 -7.84
C ASP A 81 -5.45 4.26 -7.69
N ASP A 82 -5.39 3.41 -8.71
CA ASP A 82 -6.00 2.08 -8.70
C ASP A 82 -5.15 1.09 -7.89
N ALA A 83 -5.81 0.23 -7.09
CA ALA A 83 -5.08 -0.68 -6.21
C ALA A 83 -4.28 -1.73 -6.99
N VAL A 84 -4.74 -2.16 -8.16
CA VAL A 84 -4.00 -3.11 -8.98
C VAL A 84 -2.70 -2.47 -9.48
N GLY A 85 -2.80 -1.24 -9.99
CA GLY A 85 -1.67 -0.45 -10.47
C GLY A 85 -0.61 -0.16 -9.40
N ILE A 86 -1.00 0.03 -8.14
CA ILE A 86 -0.08 0.29 -7.02
C ILE A 86 0.45 -1.01 -6.39
N THR A 87 -0.36 -2.07 -6.35
CA THR A 87 0.03 -3.33 -5.69
C THR A 87 1.17 -4.02 -6.42
N TYR A 88 1.13 -4.12 -7.75
CA TYR A 88 2.20 -4.77 -8.50
C TYR A 88 3.60 -4.16 -8.31
N PRO A 89 3.81 -2.85 -8.49
CA PRO A 89 5.12 -2.25 -8.28
C PRO A 89 5.55 -2.39 -6.82
N CYS A 90 4.65 -2.20 -5.84
CA CYS A 90 5.02 -2.38 -4.44
C CYS A 90 5.42 -3.83 -4.13
N ALA A 91 4.66 -4.82 -4.60
CA ALA A 91 4.99 -6.23 -4.39
C ALA A 91 6.36 -6.57 -4.98
N LEU A 92 6.64 -6.12 -6.20
CA LEU A 92 7.95 -6.32 -6.83
C LEU A 92 9.09 -5.64 -6.05
N LEU A 93 8.89 -4.40 -5.60
CA LEU A 93 9.90 -3.66 -4.82
C LEU A 93 10.21 -4.32 -3.47
N HIS A 94 9.20 -4.94 -2.87
CA HIS A 94 9.34 -5.63 -1.60
C HIS A 94 9.76 -7.10 -1.74
N PHE A 95 10.06 -7.58 -2.94
CA PHE A 95 10.28 -9.00 -3.24
C PHE A 95 9.14 -9.89 -2.69
N GLY A 96 7.93 -9.33 -2.62
CA GLY A 96 6.75 -9.99 -2.09
C GLY A 96 6.17 -10.99 -3.09
N ASP A 97 5.51 -12.01 -2.56
CA ASP A 97 4.81 -13.01 -3.35
C ASP A 97 3.56 -12.37 -4.00
N ILE A 98 3.57 -12.24 -5.33
CA ILE A 98 2.48 -11.59 -6.10
C ILE A 98 1.17 -12.41 -5.96
N GLU A 99 1.27 -13.67 -5.54
CA GLU A 99 0.17 -14.64 -5.53
C GLU A 99 -0.80 -14.52 -4.34
N ARG A 100 -0.46 -13.82 -3.25
CA ARG A 100 -1.27 -13.85 -2.01
C ARG A 100 -2.52 -12.96 -1.96
N GLY A 101 -2.92 -12.35 -3.07
CA GLY A 101 -4.15 -11.55 -3.08
C GLY A 101 -4.58 -10.95 -4.41
N LEU A 102 -3.70 -10.89 -5.40
CA LEU A 102 -4.04 -10.46 -6.75
C LEU A 102 -4.05 -11.65 -7.71
N LYS A 103 -5.23 -11.98 -8.24
CA LYS A 103 -5.31 -12.82 -9.43
C LYS A 103 -4.68 -12.03 -10.57
N VAL A 104 -3.45 -12.38 -10.95
CA VAL A 104 -2.84 -11.87 -12.18
C VAL A 104 -3.64 -12.42 -13.35
N THR A 105 -4.61 -11.64 -13.82
CA THR A 105 -5.49 -12.09 -14.91
C THR A 105 -4.89 -11.80 -16.28
N LYS A 106 -3.87 -10.92 -16.38
CA LYS A 106 -3.28 -10.51 -17.66
C LYS A 106 -1.77 -10.30 -17.56
N PHE A 107 -1.05 -10.87 -18.52
CA PHE A 107 0.41 -10.76 -18.68
C PHE A 107 0.89 -9.30 -18.83
N LYS A 108 0.02 -8.42 -19.33
CA LYS A 108 0.29 -6.99 -19.51
C LYS A 108 0.56 -6.26 -18.19
N ASP A 109 -0.12 -6.66 -17.12
CA ASP A 109 -0.04 -5.95 -15.83
C ASP A 109 1.34 -6.16 -15.19
N CYS A 110 1.89 -7.37 -15.31
CA CYS A 110 3.25 -7.68 -14.88
C CYS A 110 4.30 -6.95 -15.75
N TYR A 111 4.10 -6.90 -17.07
CA TYR A 111 4.98 -6.18 -17.98
C TYR A 111 5.02 -4.67 -17.68
N ASP A 112 3.87 -4.06 -17.41
CA ASP A 112 3.77 -2.64 -17.08
C ASP A 112 4.45 -2.34 -15.73
N ALA A 113 4.32 -3.24 -14.75
CA ALA A 113 4.98 -3.10 -13.47
C ALA A 113 6.52 -3.20 -13.59
N VAL A 114 7.04 -4.18 -14.34
CA VAL A 114 8.48 -4.30 -14.63
C VAL A 114 8.98 -3.09 -15.41
N ARG A 115 8.22 -2.61 -16.40
CA ARG A 115 8.58 -1.42 -17.18
C ARG A 115 8.58 -0.15 -16.31
N LEU A 116 7.67 -0.05 -15.36
CA LEU A 116 7.63 1.04 -14.38
C LEU A 116 8.86 0.99 -13.47
N LEU A 117 9.25 -0.18 -12.97
CA LEU A 117 10.48 -0.35 -12.18
C LEU A 117 11.73 0.08 -12.94
N VAL A 118 11.86 -0.35 -14.21
CA VAL A 118 12.99 0.06 -15.05
C VAL A 118 13.00 1.58 -15.24
N ARG A 119 11.84 2.23 -15.41
CA ARG A 119 11.75 3.68 -15.52
C ARG A 119 12.11 4.40 -14.22
N LEU A 120 11.62 3.91 -13.08
CA LEU A 120 11.94 4.48 -11.77
C LEU A 120 13.43 4.37 -11.45
N ALA A 121 14.06 3.23 -11.78
CA ALA A 121 15.49 3.00 -11.59
C ALA A 121 16.38 3.86 -12.50
N VAL A 122 15.95 4.14 -13.75
CA VAL A 122 16.75 4.92 -14.70
C VAL A 122 16.71 6.43 -14.44
N VAL A 123 15.63 6.94 -13.82
CA VAL A 123 15.48 8.38 -13.53
C VAL A 123 16.28 8.82 -12.29
N GLY A 124 16.67 7.90 -11.40
CA GLY A 124 17.38 8.21 -10.15
C GLY A 124 18.91 8.36 -10.23
N ASN A 125 19.54 8.11 -11.38
CA ASN A 125 21.01 8.14 -11.56
C ASN A 125 21.51 9.40 -12.27
N LYS A 126 21.17 10.58 -11.75
CA LYS A 126 21.76 11.86 -12.17
C LYS A 126 22.16 12.71 -10.97
#